data_AF-A0A1B6EX94-F1
#
_entry.id   AF-A0A1B6EX94-F1
#
_cell.length_a   1.000
_cell.length_b   1.000
_cell.length_c   1.000
_cell.angle_alpha   90.00
_cell.angle_beta   90.00
_cell.angle_gamma   90.00
#
_symmetry.space_group_name_H-M   'P 1'
#
loop_
_entity.id
_entity.type
_entity.pdbx_description
1 polymer ?
#
loop_
_entity_poly.entity_id
_entity_poly.type
_entity_poly.pdbx_seq_one_letter_code
_entity_poly.pdbx_strand_id
1 'polypeptide(L)'
;QRNVCIFDLKTDIQPTTFSLFQNTLKIGWNDGHHSEYGLDWLRAQNRAENIPTEILWSGDISAQVEHVTASDVKSKDGITRLVKSLLEYGVGFVTNVKQNIQSTEEIIRCIGPPQKTLFGTMWEFSNKMDHLDSAYSNIALDAHTDTSYFIQPAGLIIFHCMERNIINPAG
;
A
#
# COMPACT_ATOMS: atom_id res chain seq x y z
N GLN A 1 17.37 5.31 -11.92
CA GLN A 1 18.08 6.55 -11.55
C GLN A 1 18.48 7.27 -12.84
N ARG A 2 18.21 8.58 -12.96
CA ARG A 2 18.62 9.38 -14.12
C ARG A 2 20.03 9.92 -13.86
N ASN A 3 20.91 9.86 -14.85
CA ASN A 3 22.29 10.33 -14.76
C ASN A 3 22.48 11.76 -15.32
N VAL A 4 21.41 12.56 -15.32
CA VAL A 4 21.39 13.94 -15.85
C VAL A 4 20.89 14.84 -14.74
N CYS A 5 21.63 15.92 -14.45
CA CYS A 5 21.19 16.92 -13.49
C CYS A 5 20.12 17.81 -14.15
N ILE A 6 19.11 18.23 -13.38
CA ILE A 6 18.08 19.12 -13.93
C ILE A 6 18.64 20.48 -14.36
N PHE A 7 19.74 20.91 -13.77
CA PHE A 7 20.44 22.14 -14.15
C PHE A 7 21.23 22.02 -15.46
N ASP A 8 21.51 20.79 -15.92
CA ASP A 8 22.17 20.56 -17.21
C ASP A 8 21.17 20.64 -18.38
N LEU A 9 19.86 20.62 -18.09
CA LEU A 9 18.81 20.74 -19.09
C LEU A 9 18.60 22.22 -19.44
N LYS A 10 18.90 22.57 -20.69
CA LYS A 10 18.58 23.90 -21.21
C LYS A 10 17.07 24.10 -21.25
N THR A 11 16.59 25.25 -20.80
CA THR A 11 15.15 25.56 -20.75
C THR A 11 14.52 25.82 -22.12
N ASP A 12 15.35 26.10 -23.13
CA ASP A 12 14.99 26.29 -24.53
C ASP A 12 15.21 25.04 -25.39
N ILE A 13 15.37 23.87 -24.75
CA ILE A 13 15.54 22.60 -25.46
C ILE A 13 14.31 22.30 -26.34
N GLN A 14 14.54 22.02 -27.62
CA GLN A 14 13.49 21.69 -28.57
C GLN A 14 13.97 20.70 -29.63
N PRO A 15 13.08 19.84 -30.16
CA PRO A 15 13.43 18.93 -31.25
C PRO A 15 13.73 19.74 -32.52
N THR A 16 14.84 19.44 -33.18
CA THR A 16 15.22 20.00 -34.48
C THR A 16 14.91 19.05 -35.63
N THR A 17 15.00 17.75 -35.38
CA THR A 17 14.69 16.70 -36.36
C THR A 17 13.99 15.53 -35.68
N PHE A 18 13.18 14.81 -36.45
CA PHE A 18 12.62 13.54 -35.99
C PHE A 18 12.48 12.56 -37.15
N SER A 19 12.53 11.27 -36.83
CA SER A 19 12.21 10.19 -37.77
C SER A 19 11.62 8.99 -37.05
N LEU A 20 10.80 8.22 -37.77
CA LEU A 20 10.23 6.99 -37.27
C LEU A 20 10.76 5.82 -38.08
N PHE A 21 11.35 4.83 -37.41
CA PHE A 21 11.86 3.63 -38.06
C PHE A 21 11.69 2.43 -37.14
N GLN A 22 11.10 1.33 -37.67
CA GLN A 22 10.95 0.05 -36.97
C GLN A 22 10.48 0.19 -35.50
N ASN A 23 9.39 0.91 -35.28
CA ASN A 23 8.79 1.13 -33.94
C ASN A 23 9.65 1.97 -32.97
N THR A 24 10.62 2.73 -33.48
CA THR A 24 11.44 3.65 -32.71
C THR A 24 11.30 5.07 -33.26
N LEU A 25 11.03 6.02 -32.37
CA LEU A 25 11.10 7.45 -32.62
C LEU A 25 12.51 7.95 -32.31
N LYS A 26 13.18 8.53 -33.31
CA LYS A 26 14.48 9.18 -33.15
C LYS A 26 14.29 10.68 -33.18
N ILE A 27 14.90 11.40 -32.24
CA ILE A 27 14.82 12.86 -32.11
C ILE A 27 16.23 13.42 -32.05
N GLY A 28 16.52 14.41 -32.90
CA GLY A 28 17.68 15.29 -32.75
C GLY A 28 17.24 16.59 -32.05
N TRP A 29 18.07 17.08 -31.13
CA TRP A 29 17.78 18.26 -30.31
C TRP A 29 18.65 19.45 -30.73
N ASN A 30 18.24 20.68 -30.37
CA ASN A 30 18.97 21.93 -30.70
C ASN A 30 20.29 22.11 -29.96
N ASP A 31 20.59 21.28 -28.96
CA ASP A 31 21.89 21.21 -28.29
C ASP A 31 22.85 20.17 -28.90
N GLY A 32 22.41 19.47 -29.96
CA GLY A 32 23.15 18.41 -30.63
C GLY A 32 22.94 17.00 -30.04
N HIS A 33 22.19 16.87 -28.95
CA HIS A 33 21.83 15.56 -28.40
C HIS A 33 20.93 14.77 -29.37
N HIS A 34 21.00 13.44 -29.27
CA HIS A 34 20.15 12.52 -30.04
C HIS A 34 19.55 11.49 -29.09
N SER A 35 18.23 11.32 -29.17
CA SER A 35 17.50 10.37 -28.33
C SER A 35 16.69 9.41 -29.19
N GLU A 36 16.52 8.18 -28.69
CA GLU A 36 15.69 7.16 -29.31
C GLU A 36 14.69 6.62 -28.29
N TYR A 37 13.43 6.51 -28.71
CA TYR A 37 12.33 6.04 -27.87
C TYR A 37 11.55 4.95 -28.60
N GLY A 38 11.43 3.77 -28.00
CA GLY A 38 10.50 2.76 -28.50
C GLY A 38 9.06 3.26 -28.38
N LEU A 39 8.26 3.12 -29.45
CA LEU A 39 6.87 3.60 -29.44
C LEU A 39 6.01 2.89 -28.40
N ASP A 40 6.28 1.62 -28.11
CA ASP A 40 5.56 0.88 -27.06
C ASP A 40 5.87 1.43 -25.67
N TRP A 41 7.11 1.87 -25.45
CA TRP A 41 7.48 2.55 -24.22
C TRP A 41 6.79 3.91 -24.11
N LEU A 42 6.78 4.72 -25.18
CA LEU A 42 6.07 6.01 -25.21
C LEU A 42 4.57 5.86 -24.93
N ARG A 43 3.93 4.85 -25.55
CA ARG A 43 2.52 4.51 -25.28
C ARG A 43 2.31 4.12 -23.82
N ALA A 44 3.25 3.39 -23.21
CA ALA A 44 3.18 3.04 -21.80
C ALA A 44 3.35 4.25 -20.88
N GLN A 45 4.20 5.23 -21.24
CA GLN A 45 4.35 6.48 -20.49
C GLN A 45 3.11 7.39 -20.57
N ASN A 46 2.32 7.28 -21.64
CA ASN A 46 1.06 8.01 -21.81
C ASN A 46 -0.15 7.29 -21.18
N ARG A 47 0.07 6.19 -20.44
CA ARG A 47 -1.03 5.59 -19.69
C ARG A 47 -1.32 6.48 -18.49
N ALA A 48 -2.55 6.98 -18.40
CA ALA A 48 -3.06 7.47 -17.13
C ALA A 48 -2.83 6.37 -16.09
N GLU A 49 -2.26 6.72 -14.93
CA GLU A 49 -2.16 5.77 -13.84
C GLU A 49 -3.59 5.36 -13.49
N ASN A 50 -3.94 4.09 -13.78
CA ASN A 50 -5.22 3.51 -13.39
C ASN A 50 -5.16 3.20 -11.89
N ILE A 51 -5.07 4.25 -11.08
CA ILE A 51 -5.23 4.16 -9.65
C ILE A 51 -6.71 3.85 -9.40
N PRO A 52 -7.05 2.80 -8.65
CA PRO A 52 -8.44 2.54 -8.28
C PRO A 52 -9.08 3.79 -7.67
N THR A 53 -10.30 4.09 -8.08
CA THR A 53 -11.04 5.23 -7.54
C THR A 53 -11.59 4.84 -6.17
N GLU A 54 -11.42 5.72 -5.18
CA GLU A 54 -11.99 5.54 -3.84
C GLU A 54 -13.52 5.44 -3.91
N ILE A 55 -14.08 4.46 -3.20
CA ILE A 55 -15.50 4.17 -3.10
C ILE A 55 -15.92 4.47 -1.66
N LEU A 56 -16.72 5.53 -1.49
CA LEU A 56 -17.29 5.90 -0.20
C LEU A 56 -18.34 4.87 0.23
N TRP A 57 -18.38 4.57 1.54
CA TRP A 57 -19.29 3.59 2.10
C TRP A 57 -19.76 3.96 3.52
N SER A 58 -20.83 3.32 3.95
CA SER A 58 -21.37 3.39 5.30
C SER A 58 -22.03 2.07 5.66
N GLY A 59 -21.92 1.63 6.92
CA GLY A 59 -22.49 0.36 7.37
C GLY A 59 -21.54 -0.82 7.11
N ASP A 60 -22.11 -2.02 6.97
CA ASP A 60 -21.34 -3.23 6.74
C ASP A 60 -20.88 -3.35 5.28
N ILE A 61 -19.56 -3.42 5.09
CA ILE A 61 -18.91 -3.57 3.79
C ILE A 61 -18.20 -4.91 3.61
N SER A 62 -18.35 -5.83 4.57
CA SER A 62 -17.59 -7.08 4.62
C SER A 62 -17.79 -7.96 3.39
N ALA A 63 -18.95 -7.87 2.71
CA ALA A 63 -19.25 -8.63 1.50
C ALA A 63 -18.70 -7.98 0.21
N GLN A 64 -18.38 -6.68 0.25
CA GLN A 64 -17.93 -5.89 -0.90
C GLN A 64 -16.41 -5.84 -1.01
N VAL A 65 -15.70 -6.01 0.11
CA VAL A 65 -14.24 -6.00 0.15
C VAL A 65 -13.64 -7.37 -0.08
N GLU A 66 -12.36 -7.39 -0.44
CA GLU A 66 -11.66 -8.63 -0.75
C GLU A 66 -11.33 -9.43 0.51
N HIS A 67 -11.55 -10.74 0.41
CA HIS A 67 -11.08 -11.73 1.38
C HIS A 67 -10.07 -12.63 0.68
N VAL A 68 -8.80 -12.50 1.06
CA VAL A 68 -7.69 -13.24 0.47
C VAL A 68 -7.16 -14.21 1.52
N THR A 69 -6.90 -15.47 1.16
CA THR A 69 -6.35 -16.41 2.14
C THR A 69 -4.87 -16.13 2.41
N ALA A 70 -4.36 -16.57 3.56
CA ALA A 70 -2.95 -16.46 3.92
C ALA A 70 -1.99 -17.13 2.91
N SER A 71 -2.46 -18.15 2.17
CA SER A 71 -1.71 -18.73 1.07
C SER A 71 -1.77 -17.86 -0.19
N ASP A 72 -2.95 -17.37 -0.54
CA ASP A 72 -3.18 -16.66 -1.80
C ASP A 72 -2.52 -15.27 -1.79
N VAL A 73 -2.44 -14.61 -0.64
CA VAL A 73 -1.81 -13.28 -0.53
C VAL A 73 -0.32 -13.31 -0.87
N LYS A 74 0.34 -14.48 -0.81
CA LYS A 74 1.73 -14.68 -1.23
C LYS A 74 1.86 -14.73 -2.76
N SER A 75 0.76 -14.84 -3.49
CA SER A 75 0.72 -14.80 -4.95
C SER A 75 0.52 -13.37 -5.48
N LYS A 76 0.95 -13.14 -6.73
CA LYS A 76 0.75 -11.85 -7.40
C LYS A 76 -0.74 -11.47 -7.52
N ASP A 77 -1.61 -12.44 -7.79
CA ASP A 77 -3.05 -12.19 -7.91
C ASP A 77 -3.67 -11.81 -6.56
N GLY A 78 -3.42 -12.60 -5.52
CA GLY A 78 -3.96 -12.36 -4.19
C GLY A 78 -3.53 -11.03 -3.59
N ILE A 79 -2.23 -10.67 -3.68
CA ILE A 79 -1.78 -9.35 -3.21
C ILE A 79 -2.38 -8.21 -4.03
N THR A 80 -2.55 -8.38 -5.34
CA THR A 80 -3.16 -7.36 -6.20
C THR A 80 -4.61 -7.12 -5.82
N ARG A 81 -5.37 -8.18 -5.54
CA ARG A 81 -6.76 -8.08 -5.04
C ARG A 81 -6.82 -7.38 -3.70
N LEU A 82 -5.97 -7.77 -2.73
CA LEU A 82 -5.92 -7.13 -1.42
C LEU A 82 -5.60 -5.64 -1.52
N VAL A 83 -4.55 -5.27 -2.27
CA VAL A 83 -4.16 -3.87 -2.48
C VAL A 83 -5.25 -3.08 -3.19
N LYS A 84 -5.92 -3.67 -4.18
CA LYS A 84 -7.06 -3.04 -4.84
C LYS A 84 -8.18 -2.73 -3.85
N SER A 85 -8.54 -3.67 -2.98
CA SER A 85 -9.55 -3.45 -1.93
C SER A 85 -9.14 -2.35 -0.95
N LEU A 86 -7.87 -2.29 -0.56
CA LEU A 86 -7.34 -1.21 0.28
C LEU A 86 -7.42 0.15 -0.40
N LEU A 87 -7.15 0.24 -1.71
CA LEU A 87 -7.21 1.49 -2.47
C LEU A 87 -8.66 1.93 -2.77
N GLU A 88 -9.58 0.99 -3.00
CA GLU A 88 -10.99 1.30 -3.28
C GLU A 88 -11.79 1.59 -2.01
N TYR A 89 -11.64 0.78 -0.96
CA TYR A 89 -12.52 0.82 0.22
C TYR A 89 -11.79 1.18 1.53
N GLY A 90 -10.46 1.28 1.52
CA GLY A 90 -9.67 1.51 2.73
C GLY A 90 -9.52 0.28 3.64
N VAL A 91 -10.06 -0.89 3.25
CA VAL A 91 -10.00 -2.12 4.04
C VAL A 91 -10.00 -3.37 3.17
N GLY A 92 -9.43 -4.46 3.69
CA GLY A 92 -9.47 -5.80 3.11
C GLY A 92 -9.14 -6.83 4.18
N PHE A 93 -9.53 -8.08 3.96
CA PHE A 93 -9.36 -9.17 4.93
C PHE A 93 -8.37 -10.21 4.44
N VAL A 94 -7.52 -10.68 5.35
CA VAL A 94 -6.70 -11.88 5.13
C VAL A 94 -7.21 -12.98 6.04
N THR A 95 -7.65 -14.10 5.45
CA THR A 95 -8.27 -15.22 6.16
C THR A 95 -7.31 -16.41 6.29
N ASN A 96 -7.61 -17.35 7.19
CA ASN A 96 -6.80 -18.55 7.43
C ASN A 96 -5.35 -18.25 7.86
N VAL A 97 -5.10 -17.13 8.53
CA VAL A 97 -3.81 -16.81 9.15
C VAL A 97 -3.69 -17.62 10.46
N LYS A 98 -2.53 -18.26 10.69
CA LYS A 98 -2.28 -18.94 11.97
C LYS A 98 -2.11 -17.91 13.08
N GLN A 99 -2.72 -18.15 14.24
CA GLN A 99 -2.73 -17.26 15.40
C GLN A 99 -1.35 -17.17 16.11
N ASN A 100 -0.39 -16.52 15.46
CA ASN A 100 0.91 -16.19 16.04
C ASN A 100 1.52 -14.97 15.33
N ILE A 101 2.39 -14.23 16.03
CA ILE A 101 3.04 -13.03 15.51
C ILE A 101 3.79 -13.33 14.20
N GLN A 102 4.53 -14.44 14.14
CA GLN A 102 5.35 -14.79 12.98
C GLN A 102 4.50 -14.87 11.69
N SER A 103 3.36 -15.55 11.75
CA SER A 103 2.46 -15.69 10.61
C SER A 103 1.83 -14.35 10.23
N THR A 104 1.59 -13.47 11.20
CA THR A 104 1.11 -12.10 10.94
C THR A 104 2.19 -11.30 10.21
N GLU A 105 3.42 -11.34 10.70
CA GLU A 105 4.56 -10.63 10.12
C GLU A 105 4.87 -11.11 8.68
N GLU A 106 4.77 -12.42 8.42
CA GLU A 106 4.90 -12.98 7.07
C GLU A 106 3.90 -12.35 6.08
N ILE A 107 2.67 -12.14 6.50
CA ILE A 107 1.62 -11.52 5.68
C ILE A 107 1.90 -10.03 5.48
N ILE A 108 2.26 -9.31 6.55
CA ILE A 108 2.61 -7.88 6.47
C ILE A 108 3.73 -7.66 5.46
N ARG A 109 4.77 -8.51 5.48
CA ARG A 109 5.92 -8.43 4.57
C ARG A 109 5.58 -8.70 3.10
N CYS A 110 4.41 -9.28 2.80
CA CYS A 110 3.90 -9.37 1.43
C CYS A 110 3.39 -8.03 0.89
N ILE A 111 2.98 -7.11 1.79
CA ILE A 111 2.55 -5.75 1.46
C ILE A 111 3.75 -4.78 1.53
N GLY A 112 4.50 -4.82 2.63
CA GLY A 112 5.63 -3.93 2.87
C GLY A 112 6.33 -4.19 4.20
N PRO A 113 7.45 -3.50 4.48
CA PRO A 113 8.13 -3.63 5.77
C PRO A 113 7.23 -3.05 6.88
N PRO A 114 7.10 -3.72 8.05
CA PRO A 114 6.37 -3.13 9.16
C PRO A 114 7.09 -1.88 9.68
N GLN A 115 6.32 -0.83 9.95
CA GLN A 115 6.83 0.44 10.44
C GLN A 115 7.22 0.33 11.91
N LYS A 116 8.48 0.65 12.24
CA LYS A 116 8.93 0.70 13.63
C LYS A 116 8.40 1.96 14.31
N THR A 117 7.72 1.79 15.44
CA THR A 117 7.18 2.89 16.27
C THR A 117 7.78 2.86 17.69
N LEU A 118 7.27 3.72 18.58
CA LEU A 118 7.57 3.68 20.01
C LEU A 118 7.12 2.37 20.68
N PHE A 119 6.15 1.66 20.09
CA PHE A 119 5.65 0.37 20.56
C PHE A 119 6.39 -0.82 19.93
N GLY A 120 7.46 -0.56 19.17
CA GLY A 120 8.17 -1.58 18.39
C GLY A 120 7.62 -1.73 16.97
N THR A 121 7.97 -2.84 16.33
CA THR A 121 7.62 -3.16 14.94
C THR A 121 6.35 -3.99 14.84
N MET A 122 6.13 -4.85 15.84
CA MET A 122 4.95 -5.69 16.04
C MET A 122 4.58 -5.55 17.51
N TRP A 123 3.29 -5.54 17.82
CA TRP A 123 2.79 -5.45 19.19
C TRP A 123 1.61 -6.41 19.37
N GLU A 124 1.44 -6.89 20.59
CA GLU A 124 0.29 -7.70 21.01
C GLU A 124 -0.43 -6.96 22.13
N PHE A 125 -1.72 -6.69 21.95
CA PHE A 125 -2.57 -6.19 23.02
C PHE A 125 -3.29 -7.37 23.67
N SER A 126 -3.22 -7.43 25.00
CA SER A 126 -4.06 -8.30 25.82
C SER A 126 -4.62 -7.47 26.98
N ASN A 127 -5.59 -8.01 27.70
CA ASN A 127 -6.17 -7.35 28.89
C ASN A 127 -5.16 -7.22 30.06
N LYS A 128 -3.89 -7.59 29.86
CA LYS A 128 -2.80 -7.30 30.78
C LYS A 128 -2.29 -5.90 30.44
N MET A 129 -2.59 -4.94 31.31
CA MET A 129 -2.11 -3.55 31.23
C MET A 129 -0.58 -3.49 31.33
N ASP A 130 0.11 -3.76 30.23
CA ASP A 130 1.57 -3.60 30.16
C ASP A 130 1.97 -2.22 29.60
N HIS A 131 1.03 -1.47 29.02
CA HIS A 131 1.26 -0.14 28.45
C HIS A 131 0.18 0.89 28.86
N LEU A 132 0.60 2.15 29.10
CA LEU A 132 -0.28 3.29 29.41
C LEU A 132 -0.97 3.83 28.14
N ASP A 133 -1.72 2.97 27.46
CA ASP A 133 -2.50 3.32 26.28
C ASP A 133 -3.94 2.79 26.45
N SER A 134 -4.92 3.60 26.08
CA SER A 134 -6.35 3.25 26.13
C SER A 134 -6.68 1.96 25.37
N ALA A 135 -5.89 1.58 24.36
CA ALA A 135 -6.01 0.31 23.65
C ALA A 135 -5.78 -0.93 24.52
N TYR A 136 -5.12 -0.79 25.68
CA TYR A 136 -4.89 -1.85 26.67
C TYR A 136 -5.89 -1.80 27.83
N SER A 137 -6.97 -1.03 27.68
CA SER A 137 -8.07 -0.96 28.64
C SER A 137 -9.33 -1.65 28.10
N ASN A 138 -10.27 -1.96 28.99
CA ASN A 138 -11.60 -2.47 28.60
C ASN A 138 -12.61 -1.34 28.27
N ILE A 139 -12.13 -0.11 28.11
CA ILE A 139 -12.99 1.04 27.78
C ILE A 139 -13.26 0.98 26.27
N ALA A 140 -14.52 1.21 25.88
CA ALA A 140 -14.87 1.28 24.47
C ALA A 140 -14.08 2.40 23.77
N LEU A 141 -13.47 2.06 22.63
CA LEU A 141 -12.77 3.03 21.80
C LEU A 141 -13.73 3.57 20.75
N ASP A 142 -13.90 4.89 20.73
CA ASP A 142 -14.58 5.59 19.63
C ASP A 142 -13.77 5.47 18.33
N ALA A 143 -14.41 5.73 17.19
CA ALA A 143 -13.71 5.76 15.90
C ALA A 143 -12.60 6.83 15.90
N HIS A 144 -11.37 6.42 15.58
CA HIS A 144 -10.19 7.28 15.55
C HIS A 144 -9.15 6.77 14.53
N THR A 145 -8.09 7.54 14.33
CA THR A 145 -6.90 7.11 13.59
C THR A 145 -5.71 6.99 14.54
N ASP A 146 -5.02 5.86 14.50
CA ASP A 146 -3.86 5.63 15.36
C ASP A 146 -2.69 6.50 14.94
N THR A 147 -1.74 6.68 15.87
CA THR A 147 -0.42 7.27 15.60
C THR A 147 -0.43 8.71 15.08
N SER A 148 -1.55 9.43 15.22
CA SER A 148 -1.73 10.82 14.80
C SER A 148 -0.80 11.82 15.50
N TYR A 149 -0.15 11.41 16.59
CA TYR A 149 0.89 12.17 17.29
C TYR A 149 2.29 12.06 16.64
N PHE A 150 2.48 11.22 15.62
CA PHE A 150 3.71 11.21 14.81
C PHE A 150 3.60 12.17 13.61
N ILE A 151 4.73 12.72 13.18
CA ILE A 151 4.82 13.52 11.93
C ILE A 151 4.45 12.66 10.72
N GLN A 152 4.78 11.37 10.77
CA GLN A 152 4.43 10.38 9.76
C GLN A 152 3.61 9.27 10.43
N PRO A 153 2.27 9.41 10.51
CA PRO A 153 1.41 8.36 11.03
C PRO A 153 1.46 7.11 10.15
N ALA A 154 1.06 5.97 10.72
CA ALA A 154 0.99 4.71 9.99
C ALA A 154 -0.02 4.82 8.83
N GLY A 155 0.42 4.46 7.62
CA GLY A 155 -0.45 4.45 6.43
C GLY A 155 -1.41 3.25 6.37
N LEU A 156 -1.06 2.15 7.04
CA LEU A 156 -1.89 0.95 7.19
C LEU A 156 -1.78 0.46 8.64
N ILE A 157 -2.91 0.08 9.22
CA ILE A 157 -3.00 -0.57 10.52
C ILE A 157 -3.55 -1.98 10.30
N ILE A 158 -2.89 -2.97 10.90
CA ILE A 158 -3.20 -4.39 10.66
C ILE A 158 -3.54 -5.03 11.99
N PHE A 159 -4.78 -5.51 12.09
CA PHE A 159 -5.27 -6.22 13.26
C PHE A 159 -5.42 -7.71 12.95
N HIS A 160 -4.87 -8.55 13.82
CA HIS A 160 -5.04 -9.99 13.75
C HIS A 160 -5.56 -10.51 15.10
N CYS A 161 -6.78 -11.03 15.09
CA CYS A 161 -7.40 -11.60 16.27
C CYS A 161 -6.76 -12.96 16.61
N MET A 162 -5.94 -12.99 17.66
CA MET A 162 -5.30 -14.22 18.16
C MET A 162 -6.24 -15.06 19.02
N GLU A 163 -7.03 -14.40 19.87
CA GLU A 163 -7.99 -15.03 20.76
C GLU A 163 -9.22 -14.13 20.92
N ARG A 164 -10.41 -14.74 21.02
CA ARG A 164 -11.66 -14.03 21.29
C ARG A 164 -12.34 -14.64 22.51
N ASN A 165 -12.35 -13.90 23.60
CA ASN A 165 -13.14 -14.27 24.77
C ASN A 165 -14.63 -14.04 24.46
N ILE A 166 -15.40 -15.12 24.41
CA ILE A 166 -16.86 -15.05 24.33
C ILE A 166 -17.36 -15.01 25.77
N ILE A 167 -17.64 -13.81 26.29
CA ILE A 167 -18.40 -13.69 27.54
C ILE A 167 -19.83 -14.07 27.19
N ASN A 168 -20.26 -15.24 27.63
CA ASN A 168 -21.64 -15.68 27.49
C ASN A 168 -22.49 -14.81 28.44
N PRO A 169 -23.48 -14.03 27.97
CA PRO A 169 -24.29 -13.19 28.84
C PRO A 169 -25.21 -14.00 29.78
N ALA A 170 -25.16 -15.33 29.72
CA ALA A 170 -25.79 -16.24 30.67
C ALA A 170 -24.72 -16.85 31.60
N GLY A 171 -24.39 -16.16 32.69
CA GLY A 171 -23.48 -16.62 33.73
C GLY A 171 -23.32 -15.59 34.83
#